data_AF-A0A497XIC0-F1
#
_entry.id   AF-A0A497XIC0-F1
#
_cell.length_a   1.000
_cell.length_b   1.000
_cell.length_c   1.000
_cell.angle_alpha   90.00
_cell.angle_beta   90.00
_cell.angle_gamma   90.00
#
_symmetry.space_group_name_H-M   'P 1'
#
loop_
_entity.id
_entity.type
_entity.pdbx_description
1 polymer ?
#
loop_
_entity_poly.entity_id
_entity_poly.type
_entity_poly.pdbx_seq_one_letter_code
_entity_poly.pdbx_strand_id
1 'polypeptide(L)'
;MILFSTLKVAYLEVPKVASTSLSKWLYRVMFGHDFEPVVDHRGNLVYIHDHLRSGRCPGVEERPAAEVRKLPPDWFVFCVVREPVRRFLSAYSNRVLFYKELDEGHREGKLAKAAGLKPRPDIGYLVDHIESYVATAPSVGHHIRPMVSFIGDEPTAVARVVDVSHLNALFEELRRHLQASGVARDLIERPLGREQTGGAKLGLEVLEPESLGRLLRYYDRDYAVLPNYYTPEAIIEAWRQARATAGKKNEAIDTAMSSQKAMRRRQEITAREFPVLRIYLDQANVASAGPGLADLGGVIVLDAGVQPRDYRLVVQDKTGEHVVEWHLPSPKIGEALSDHPHAAHARFRARGIDFANSPGKLLLRGENGQTPLARWDLVIETT
;
A
#
# COMPACT_ATOMS: atom_id res chain seq x y z
N MET A 1 -23.97 10.26 -4.28
CA MET A 1 -23.60 10.13 -2.85
C MET A 1 -24.28 8.89 -2.32
N ILE A 2 -23.58 8.07 -1.54
CA ILE A 2 -24.13 6.84 -0.99
C ILE A 2 -24.67 7.15 0.41
N LEU A 3 -25.94 6.84 0.64
CA LEU A 3 -26.63 7.04 1.91
C LEU A 3 -26.84 5.68 2.55
N PHE A 4 -26.43 5.55 3.81
CA PHE A 4 -26.65 4.40 4.67
C PHE A 4 -27.77 4.79 5.64
N SER A 5 -29.02 4.63 5.24
CA SER A 5 -30.18 5.22 5.91
C SER A 5 -30.36 4.73 7.34
N THR A 6 -30.07 3.45 7.60
CA THR A 6 -30.13 2.88 8.96
C THR A 6 -29.02 3.43 9.88
N LEU A 7 -27.92 3.91 9.31
CA LEU A 7 -26.79 4.48 10.04
C LEU A 7 -26.85 6.02 10.12
N LYS A 8 -27.77 6.66 9.38
CA LYS A 8 -27.79 8.11 9.14
C LYS A 8 -26.42 8.64 8.68
N VAL A 9 -25.76 7.89 7.80
CA VAL A 9 -24.46 8.28 7.23
C VAL A 9 -24.64 8.54 5.74
N ALA A 10 -24.09 9.65 5.25
CA ALA A 10 -23.97 9.92 3.83
C ALA A 10 -22.49 10.08 3.46
N TYR A 11 -22.02 9.27 2.53
CA TYR A 11 -20.63 9.23 2.10
C TYR A 11 -20.49 9.55 0.61
N LEU A 12 -19.77 10.62 0.31
CA LEU A 12 -19.39 10.96 -1.06
C LEU A 12 -18.07 10.27 -1.39
N GLU A 13 -18.19 9.15 -2.09
CA GLU A 13 -17.04 8.36 -2.51
C GLU A 13 -16.22 9.06 -3.59
N VAL A 14 -14.92 9.12 -3.34
CA VAL A 14 -13.90 9.48 -4.33
C VAL A 14 -12.99 8.25 -4.52
N PRO A 15 -12.57 7.90 -5.74
CA PRO A 15 -11.65 6.78 -5.93
C PRO A 15 -10.27 7.06 -5.34
N LYS A 16 -9.62 6.01 -4.83
CA LYS A 16 -8.22 6.02 -4.33
C LYS A 16 -7.96 6.88 -3.09
N VAL A 17 -9.02 7.14 -2.31
CA VAL A 17 -8.96 7.80 -0.98
C VAL A 17 -9.36 6.84 0.17
N ALA A 18 -9.09 5.54 0.01
CA ALA A 18 -9.57 4.47 0.89
C ALA A 18 -11.10 4.22 0.86
N SER A 19 -11.77 4.58 -0.23
CA SER A 19 -13.21 4.37 -0.43
C SER A 19 -13.64 2.92 -0.26
N THR A 20 -12.87 1.96 -0.80
CA THR A 20 -13.18 0.52 -0.68
C THR A 20 -13.20 0.07 0.79
N SER A 21 -12.19 0.47 1.58
CA SER A 21 -12.10 0.15 3.00
C SER A 21 -13.28 0.72 3.79
N LEU A 22 -13.59 2.00 3.59
CA LEU A 22 -14.71 2.68 4.24
C LEU A 22 -16.04 2.01 3.90
N SER A 23 -16.26 1.69 2.63
CA SER A 23 -17.53 1.10 2.15
C SER A 23 -17.76 -0.29 2.70
N LYS A 24 -16.71 -1.13 2.73
CA LYS A 24 -16.77 -2.46 3.34
C LYS A 24 -17.01 -2.38 4.86
N TRP A 25 -16.38 -1.41 5.54
CA TRP A 25 -16.60 -1.22 6.97
C TRP A 25 -18.03 -0.77 7.27
N LEU A 26 -18.56 0.22 6.53
CA LEU A 26 -19.96 0.64 6.67
C LEU A 26 -20.95 -0.48 6.36
N TYR A 27 -20.68 -1.28 5.32
CA TYR A 27 -21.46 -2.49 5.03
C TYR A 27 -21.45 -3.46 6.22
N ARG A 28 -20.28 -3.75 6.78
CA ARG A 28 -20.15 -4.65 7.93
C ARG A 28 -20.90 -4.13 9.15
N VAL A 29 -20.81 -2.85 9.44
CA VAL A 29 -21.56 -2.22 10.53
C VAL A 29 -23.07 -2.36 10.31
N MET A 30 -23.52 -2.21 9.07
CA MET A 30 -24.94 -2.31 8.71
C MET A 30 -25.50 -3.74 8.80
N PHE A 31 -24.72 -4.74 8.39
CA PHE A 31 -25.22 -6.11 8.21
C PHE A 31 -24.61 -7.15 9.17
N GLY A 32 -23.65 -6.78 9.99
CA GLY A 32 -22.99 -7.65 10.97
C GLY A 32 -21.97 -8.64 10.40
N HIS A 33 -21.69 -8.60 9.10
CA HIS A 33 -20.75 -9.51 8.42
C HIS A 33 -19.98 -8.82 7.28
N ASP A 34 -18.91 -9.45 6.82
CA ASP A 34 -18.04 -8.90 5.78
C ASP A 34 -18.71 -8.92 4.41
N PHE A 35 -18.44 -7.91 3.58
CA PHE A 35 -18.88 -7.95 2.19
C PHE A 35 -18.06 -8.96 1.40
N GLU A 36 -18.76 -9.91 0.80
CA GLU A 36 -18.23 -10.83 -0.20
C GLU A 36 -18.75 -10.42 -1.59
N PRO A 37 -17.90 -10.42 -2.64
CA PRO A 37 -18.35 -10.14 -3.99
C PRO A 37 -19.51 -11.07 -4.39
N VAL A 38 -20.59 -10.48 -4.91
CA VAL A 38 -21.78 -11.22 -5.35
C VAL A 38 -21.76 -11.43 -6.85
N VAL A 39 -22.44 -12.45 -7.36
CA VAL A 39 -22.57 -12.70 -8.80
C VAL A 39 -23.88 -12.10 -9.30
N ASP A 40 -23.85 -11.33 -10.39
CA ASP A 40 -25.07 -10.83 -11.03
C ASP A 40 -25.79 -11.90 -11.87
N HIS A 41 -26.95 -11.56 -12.42
CA HIS A 41 -27.75 -12.46 -13.27
C HIS A 41 -27.04 -12.87 -14.58
N ARG A 42 -25.90 -12.26 -14.91
CA ARG A 42 -25.09 -12.54 -16.10
C ARG A 42 -23.81 -13.30 -15.75
N GLY A 43 -23.61 -13.68 -14.49
CA GLY A 43 -22.41 -14.38 -14.05
C GLY A 43 -21.21 -13.47 -13.74
N ASN A 44 -21.37 -12.15 -13.72
CA ASN A 44 -20.27 -11.22 -13.42
C ASN A 44 -20.16 -11.00 -11.91
N LEU A 45 -18.91 -10.89 -11.43
CA LEU A 45 -18.65 -10.44 -10.06
C LEU A 45 -19.03 -8.96 -9.91
N VAL A 46 -19.78 -8.67 -8.86
CA VAL A 46 -20.21 -7.33 -8.44
C VAL A 46 -19.46 -6.99 -7.16
N TYR A 47 -18.63 -5.95 -7.22
CA TYR A 47 -17.86 -5.48 -6.09
C TYR A 47 -18.65 -4.51 -5.22
N ILE A 48 -18.11 -4.15 -4.05
CA ILE A 48 -18.80 -3.37 -3.02
C ILE A 48 -19.41 -2.06 -3.56
N HIS A 49 -18.66 -1.29 -4.37
CA HIS A 49 -19.14 -0.01 -4.88
C HIS A 49 -20.34 -0.19 -5.82
N ASP A 50 -20.29 -1.18 -6.71
CA ASP A 50 -21.39 -1.50 -7.62
C ASP A 50 -22.59 -2.06 -6.85
N HIS A 51 -22.34 -2.88 -5.82
CA HIS A 51 -23.40 -3.44 -4.98
C HIS A 51 -24.17 -2.33 -4.25
N LEU A 52 -23.46 -1.41 -3.58
CA LEU A 52 -24.05 -0.29 -2.84
C LEU A 52 -24.82 0.68 -3.76
N ARG A 53 -24.38 0.86 -5.01
CA ARG A 53 -25.02 1.76 -5.99
C ARG A 53 -26.11 1.11 -6.83
N SER A 54 -26.19 -0.23 -6.84
CA SER A 54 -27.15 -0.94 -7.69
C SER A 54 -28.62 -0.82 -7.26
N GLY A 55 -28.91 -0.18 -6.13
CA GLY A 55 -30.25 -0.13 -5.53
C GLY A 55 -30.72 -1.48 -4.95
N ARG A 56 -29.83 -2.47 -4.91
CA ARG A 56 -30.12 -3.83 -4.40
C ARG A 56 -29.68 -4.05 -2.96
N CYS A 57 -28.92 -3.12 -2.38
CA CYS A 57 -28.42 -3.22 -1.01
C CYS A 57 -29.46 -2.60 -0.06
N PRO A 58 -30.14 -3.38 0.80
CA PRO A 58 -31.21 -2.86 1.66
C PRO A 58 -30.70 -1.77 2.60
N GLY A 59 -31.46 -0.67 2.74
CA GLY A 59 -31.06 0.46 3.59
C GLY A 59 -29.92 1.32 3.04
N VAL A 60 -29.52 1.08 1.78
CA VAL A 60 -28.54 1.88 1.05
C VAL A 60 -29.19 2.51 -0.17
N GLU A 61 -28.96 3.81 -0.37
CA GLU A 61 -29.48 4.58 -1.49
C GLU A 61 -28.37 5.41 -2.14
N GLU A 62 -28.44 5.60 -3.46
CA GLU A 62 -27.63 6.61 -4.14
C GLU A 62 -28.48 7.84 -4.44
N ARG A 63 -28.02 9.02 -3.99
CA ARG A 63 -28.67 10.31 -4.30
C ARG A 63 -27.69 11.31 -4.89
N PRO A 64 -28.15 12.25 -5.75
CA PRO A 64 -27.34 13.38 -6.19
C PRO A 64 -26.82 14.19 -5.00
N ALA A 65 -25.59 14.72 -5.10
CA ALA A 65 -24.99 15.51 -4.02
C ALA A 65 -25.82 16.75 -3.63
N ALA A 66 -26.55 17.34 -4.59
CA ALA A 66 -27.43 18.48 -4.34
C ALA A 66 -28.60 18.16 -3.38
N GLU A 67 -29.05 16.90 -3.32
CA GLU A 67 -30.14 16.49 -2.43
C GLU A 67 -29.68 16.22 -1.01
N VAL A 68 -28.38 15.97 -0.81
CA VAL A 68 -27.78 15.65 0.49
C VAL A 68 -27.86 16.85 1.45
N ARG A 69 -27.85 18.08 0.92
CA ARG A 69 -28.06 19.30 1.71
C ARG A 69 -29.43 19.37 2.39
N LYS A 70 -30.39 18.54 1.95
CA LYS A 70 -31.74 18.44 2.54
C LYS A 70 -31.81 17.37 3.63
N LEU A 71 -30.72 16.64 3.90
CA LEU A 71 -30.71 15.65 4.95
C LEU A 71 -30.84 16.33 6.33
N PRO A 72 -31.54 15.68 7.28
CA PRO A 72 -31.64 16.18 8.63
C PRO A 72 -30.26 16.41 9.30
N PRO A 73 -30.13 17.36 10.24
CA PRO A 73 -28.84 17.71 10.86
C PRO A 73 -28.16 16.59 11.66
N ASP A 74 -28.91 15.54 12.02
CA ASP A 74 -28.39 14.36 12.71
C ASP A 74 -27.78 13.33 11.76
N TRP A 75 -27.66 13.62 10.46
CA TRP A 75 -26.89 12.81 9.52
C TRP A 75 -25.41 13.16 9.53
N PHE A 76 -24.56 12.13 9.51
CA PHE A 76 -23.13 12.27 9.34
C PHE A 76 -22.77 12.30 7.85
N VAL A 77 -22.52 13.50 7.33
CA VAL A 77 -22.30 13.76 5.90
C VAL A 77 -20.83 14.10 5.64
N PHE A 78 -20.11 13.24 4.92
CA PHE A 78 -18.67 13.45 4.69
C PHE A 78 -18.18 13.00 3.31
N CYS A 79 -17.00 13.51 2.95
CA CYS A 79 -16.16 12.97 1.88
C CYS A 79 -14.71 12.83 2.36
N VAL A 80 -13.95 11.98 1.70
CA VAL A 80 -12.50 11.86 1.93
C VAL A 80 -11.78 12.32 0.67
N VAL A 81 -10.71 13.09 0.85
CA VAL A 81 -9.85 13.62 -0.20
C VAL A 81 -8.42 13.12 -0.02
N ARG A 82 -7.63 13.20 -1.09
CA ARG A 82 -6.20 12.85 -1.08
C ARG A 82 -5.46 13.78 -2.00
N GLU A 83 -4.21 14.08 -1.66
CA GLU A 83 -3.33 14.89 -2.51
C GLU A 83 -3.38 14.38 -3.98
N PRO A 84 -3.75 15.24 -4.96
CA PRO A 84 -4.09 14.82 -6.32
C PRO A 84 -3.02 13.97 -7.03
N VAL A 85 -1.74 14.34 -6.93
CA VAL A 85 -0.65 13.60 -7.58
C VAL A 85 -0.44 12.24 -6.93
N ARG A 86 -0.47 12.16 -5.59
CA ARG A 86 -0.38 10.88 -4.85
C ARG A 86 -1.60 9.99 -5.13
N ARG A 87 -2.77 10.57 -5.36
CA ARG A 87 -3.97 9.82 -5.79
C ARG A 87 -3.77 9.23 -7.18
N PHE A 88 -3.22 9.99 -8.13
CA PHE A 88 -2.84 9.49 -9.45
C PHE A 88 -1.85 8.32 -9.37
N LEU A 89 -0.76 8.45 -8.60
CA LEU A 89 0.22 7.38 -8.42
C LEU A 89 -0.41 6.11 -7.85
N SER A 90 -1.34 6.27 -6.90
CA SER A 90 -2.12 5.16 -6.35
C SER A 90 -3.04 4.51 -7.39
N ALA A 91 -3.61 5.28 -8.31
CA ALA A 91 -4.40 4.77 -9.42
C ALA A 91 -3.54 4.02 -10.44
N TYR A 92 -2.40 4.58 -10.84
CA TYR A 92 -1.47 3.96 -11.77
C TYR A 92 -0.93 2.63 -11.24
N SER A 93 -0.41 2.62 -10.01
CA SER A 93 0.08 1.39 -9.36
C SER A 93 -0.99 0.30 -9.30
N ASN A 94 -2.22 0.67 -8.93
CA ASN A 94 -3.28 -0.31 -8.75
C ASN A 94 -3.92 -0.77 -10.08
N ARG A 95 -4.35 0.16 -10.93
CA ARG A 95 -5.13 -0.15 -12.15
C ARG A 95 -4.24 -0.58 -13.30
N VAL A 96 -3.10 0.08 -13.48
CA VAL A 96 -2.21 -0.17 -14.62
C VAL A 96 -1.18 -1.25 -14.29
N LEU A 97 -0.47 -1.15 -13.17
CA LEU A 97 0.59 -2.13 -12.86
C LEU A 97 0.05 -3.43 -12.27
N PHE A 98 -0.83 -3.35 -11.27
CA PHE A 98 -1.32 -4.53 -10.56
C PHE A 98 -2.44 -5.25 -11.32
N TYR A 99 -3.56 -4.56 -11.61
CA TYR A 99 -4.68 -5.16 -12.34
C TYR A 99 -4.47 -5.25 -13.85
N LYS A 100 -3.43 -4.60 -14.38
CA LYS A 100 -3.08 -4.66 -15.81
C LYS A 100 -4.25 -4.30 -16.73
N GLU A 101 -5.08 -3.33 -16.30
CA GLU A 101 -6.32 -3.00 -17.02
C GLU A 101 -6.03 -2.45 -18.43
N LEU A 102 -4.85 -1.85 -18.65
CA LEU A 102 -4.41 -1.35 -19.95
C LEU A 102 -3.60 -2.36 -20.79
N ASP A 103 -3.53 -3.63 -20.37
CA ASP A 103 -2.95 -4.70 -21.20
C ASP A 103 -3.79 -4.96 -22.45
N GLU A 104 -3.14 -5.38 -23.53
CA GLU A 104 -3.81 -5.70 -24.82
C GLU A 104 -4.92 -6.76 -24.70
N GLY A 105 -4.79 -7.66 -23.72
CA GLY A 105 -5.80 -8.70 -23.45
C GLY A 105 -7.03 -8.16 -22.71
N HIS A 106 -6.90 -7.05 -21.98
CA HIS A 106 -7.94 -6.48 -21.15
C HIS A 106 -8.84 -5.53 -21.94
N ARG A 107 -10.11 -5.39 -21.53
CA ARG A 107 -11.11 -4.56 -22.22
C ARG A 107 -10.65 -3.11 -22.39
N GLU A 108 -10.16 -2.49 -21.32
CA GLU A 108 -9.69 -1.09 -21.36
C GLU A 108 -8.47 -0.91 -22.27
N GLY A 109 -7.51 -1.85 -22.26
CA GLY A 109 -6.37 -1.81 -23.16
C GLY A 109 -6.74 -1.97 -24.64
N LYS A 110 -7.76 -2.79 -24.95
CA LYS A 110 -8.32 -2.88 -26.32
C LYS A 110 -8.95 -1.57 -26.77
N LEU A 111 -9.72 -0.92 -25.88
CA LEU A 111 -10.33 0.39 -26.18
C LEU A 111 -9.26 1.47 -26.40
N ALA A 112 -8.24 1.51 -25.53
CA ALA A 112 -7.11 2.43 -25.68
C ALA A 112 -6.38 2.22 -27.01
N LYS A 113 -6.07 0.97 -27.37
CA LYS A 113 -5.42 0.63 -28.65
C LYS A 113 -6.26 1.01 -29.86
N ALA A 114 -7.57 0.77 -29.82
CA ALA A 114 -8.49 1.17 -30.88
C ALA A 114 -8.54 2.69 -31.08
N ALA A 115 -8.29 3.46 -30.02
CA ALA A 115 -8.16 4.91 -30.05
C ALA A 115 -6.73 5.41 -30.40
N GLY A 116 -5.82 4.51 -30.77
CA GLY A 116 -4.43 4.86 -31.13
C GLY A 116 -3.49 5.07 -29.95
N LEU A 117 -3.90 4.72 -28.71
CA LEU A 117 -3.06 4.84 -27.51
C LEU A 117 -2.25 3.57 -27.26
N LYS A 118 -1.07 3.71 -26.64
CA LYS A 118 -0.16 2.60 -26.31
C LYS A 118 -0.74 1.70 -25.19
N PRO A 119 -1.14 0.45 -25.43
CA PRO A 119 -1.44 -0.47 -24.34
C PRO A 119 -0.19 -0.68 -23.46
N ARG A 120 -0.38 -0.88 -22.16
CA ARG A 120 0.72 -0.89 -21.16
C ARG A 120 1.59 0.37 -21.18
N PRO A 121 1.01 1.57 -21.03
CA PRO A 121 1.80 2.78 -20.99
C PRO A 121 2.67 2.77 -19.74
N ASP A 122 3.92 3.23 -19.88
CA ASP A 122 4.69 3.69 -18.73
C ASP A 122 4.06 4.98 -18.17
N ILE A 123 4.52 5.40 -17.00
CA ILE A 123 3.90 6.52 -16.29
C ILE A 123 4.01 7.83 -17.07
N GLY A 124 5.15 8.07 -17.74
CA GLY A 124 5.37 9.27 -18.55
C GLY A 124 4.40 9.33 -19.71
N TYR A 125 4.30 8.26 -20.50
CA TYR A 125 3.36 8.18 -21.61
C TYR A 125 1.90 8.35 -21.17
N LEU A 126 1.52 7.72 -20.05
CA LEU A 126 0.16 7.86 -19.51
C LEU A 126 -0.13 9.32 -19.13
N VAL A 127 0.81 10.00 -18.47
CA VAL A 127 0.66 11.42 -18.10
C VAL A 127 0.59 12.30 -19.34
N ASP A 128 1.37 12.01 -20.38
CA ASP A 128 1.39 12.79 -21.60
C ASP A 128 0.07 12.72 -22.40
N HIS A 129 -0.71 11.66 -22.18
CA HIS A 129 -1.96 11.39 -22.89
C HIS A 129 -3.13 11.20 -21.91
N ILE A 130 -3.05 11.80 -20.71
CA ILE A 130 -3.95 11.50 -19.59
C ILE A 130 -5.42 11.73 -19.95
N GLU A 131 -5.75 12.83 -20.64
CA GLU A 131 -7.10 13.16 -21.09
C GLU A 131 -7.63 12.11 -22.08
N SER A 132 -6.76 11.61 -22.97
CA SER A 132 -7.15 10.60 -23.96
C SER A 132 -7.50 9.28 -23.26
N TYR A 133 -6.68 8.84 -22.30
CA TYR A 133 -7.00 7.66 -21.50
C TYR A 133 -8.27 7.82 -20.66
N VAL A 134 -8.53 9.01 -20.14
CA VAL A 134 -9.77 9.29 -19.40
C VAL A 134 -10.99 9.12 -20.29
N ALA A 135 -10.91 9.57 -21.53
CA ALA A 135 -12.00 9.43 -22.50
C ALA A 135 -12.20 8.00 -23.02
N THR A 136 -11.13 7.23 -23.19
CA THR A 136 -11.18 5.95 -23.93
C THR A 136 -11.15 4.71 -23.04
N ALA A 137 -10.62 4.81 -21.82
CA ALA A 137 -10.53 3.71 -20.86
C ALA A 137 -11.37 4.04 -19.60
N PRO A 138 -12.70 3.84 -19.63
CA PRO A 138 -13.61 4.28 -18.57
C PRO A 138 -13.21 3.86 -17.16
N SER A 139 -12.72 2.62 -16.96
CA SER A 139 -12.32 2.16 -15.62
C SER A 139 -11.11 2.94 -15.13
N VAL A 140 -10.06 3.05 -15.96
CA VAL A 140 -8.84 3.76 -15.60
C VAL A 140 -9.10 5.25 -15.47
N GLY A 141 -9.83 5.83 -16.43
CA GLY A 141 -10.29 7.21 -16.46
C GLY A 141 -11.05 7.62 -15.21
N HIS A 142 -11.97 6.78 -14.73
CA HIS A 142 -12.65 7.01 -13.46
C HIS A 142 -11.69 7.16 -12.28
N HIS A 143 -10.57 6.44 -12.26
CA HIS A 143 -9.63 6.49 -11.13
C HIS A 143 -8.61 7.63 -11.21
N ILE A 144 -8.36 8.19 -12.41
CA ILE A 144 -7.38 9.26 -12.63
C ILE A 144 -8.02 10.61 -12.96
N ARG A 145 -9.34 10.70 -13.19
CA ARG A 145 -10.01 12.00 -13.37
C ARG A 145 -9.95 12.84 -12.09
N PRO A 146 -9.92 14.19 -12.17
CA PRO A 146 -9.86 15.09 -11.00
C PRO A 146 -10.92 14.80 -9.93
N MET A 147 -10.60 14.98 -8.65
CA MET A 147 -11.54 14.77 -7.54
C MET A 147 -12.76 15.68 -7.63
N VAL A 148 -12.61 16.89 -8.17
CA VAL A 148 -13.72 17.82 -8.42
C VAL A 148 -14.79 17.23 -9.34
N SER A 149 -14.47 16.26 -10.19
CA SER A 149 -15.47 15.53 -10.99
C SER A 149 -16.42 14.66 -10.14
N PHE A 150 -16.09 14.44 -8.87
CA PHE A 150 -16.91 13.72 -7.89
C PHE A 150 -17.51 14.64 -6.84
N ILE A 151 -16.71 15.59 -6.35
CA ILE A 151 -17.08 16.49 -5.24
C ILE A 151 -17.92 17.68 -5.75
N GLY A 152 -17.76 18.04 -7.02
CA GLY A 152 -18.24 19.28 -7.60
C GLY A 152 -17.26 20.43 -7.35
N ASP A 153 -17.54 21.56 -7.99
CA ASP A 153 -16.76 22.80 -7.87
C ASP A 153 -16.91 23.47 -6.50
N GLU A 154 -17.95 23.11 -5.76
CA GLU A 154 -18.31 23.67 -4.47
C GLU A 154 -18.40 22.53 -3.45
N PRO A 155 -17.37 22.29 -2.62
CA PRO A 155 -17.36 21.25 -1.60
C PRO A 155 -18.46 21.41 -0.54
N THR A 156 -19.19 22.53 -0.57
CA THR A 156 -20.33 22.85 0.30
C THR A 156 -21.50 21.86 0.18
N ALA A 157 -21.46 20.89 -0.72
CA ALA A 157 -22.40 19.77 -0.74
C ALA A 157 -22.16 18.74 0.39
N VAL A 158 -20.97 18.73 1.00
CA VAL A 158 -20.64 17.85 2.12
C VAL A 158 -20.33 18.64 3.38
N ALA A 159 -20.85 18.21 4.53
CA ALA A 159 -20.63 18.90 5.80
C ALA A 159 -19.19 18.75 6.31
N ARG A 160 -18.49 17.68 5.89
CA ARG A 160 -17.13 17.36 6.31
C ARG A 160 -16.30 16.88 5.12
N VAL A 161 -15.18 17.55 4.87
CA VAL A 161 -14.14 17.11 3.92
C VAL A 161 -12.92 16.70 4.75
N VAL A 162 -12.45 15.47 4.57
CA VAL A 162 -11.36 14.91 5.39
C VAL A 162 -10.20 14.44 4.52
N ASP A 163 -8.98 14.84 4.86
CA ASP A 163 -7.78 14.30 4.23
C ASP A 163 -7.57 12.82 4.61
N VAL A 164 -7.16 11.99 3.65
CA VAL A 164 -6.95 10.55 3.85
C VAL A 164 -5.91 10.21 4.94
N SER A 165 -4.96 11.11 5.23
CA SER A 165 -4.01 10.96 6.35
C SER A 165 -4.68 11.08 7.72
N HIS A 166 -5.85 11.72 7.79
CA HIS A 166 -6.67 11.86 8.98
C HIS A 166 -7.80 10.83 9.07
N LEU A 167 -7.73 9.73 8.31
CA LEU A 167 -8.74 8.67 8.35
C LEU A 167 -8.99 8.15 9.77
N ASN A 168 -7.95 7.97 10.59
CA ASN A 168 -8.15 7.49 11.96
C ASN A 168 -9.03 8.42 12.79
N ALA A 169 -8.86 9.74 12.66
CA ALA A 169 -9.70 10.72 13.36
C ALA A 169 -11.16 10.68 12.87
N LEU A 170 -11.37 10.59 11.55
CA LEU A 170 -12.71 10.39 10.97
C LEU A 170 -13.36 9.09 11.46
N PHE A 171 -12.59 8.02 11.61
CA PHE A 171 -13.09 6.75 12.15
C PHE A 171 -13.59 6.90 13.58
N GLU A 172 -12.88 7.62 14.44
CA GLU A 172 -13.34 7.91 15.81
C GLU A 172 -14.59 8.79 15.84
N GLU A 173 -14.71 9.75 14.91
CA GLU A 173 -15.94 10.53 14.75
C GLU A 173 -17.13 9.68 14.31
N LEU A 174 -16.95 8.82 13.30
CA LEU A 174 -17.97 7.89 12.83
C LEU A 174 -18.40 6.92 13.93
N ARG A 175 -17.46 6.37 14.72
CA ARG A 175 -17.78 5.51 15.87
C ARG A 175 -18.67 6.21 16.89
N ARG A 176 -18.33 7.44 17.26
CA ARG A 176 -19.14 8.25 18.19
C ARG A 176 -20.54 8.51 17.63
N HIS A 177 -20.65 8.85 16.36
CA HIS A 177 -21.92 9.06 15.67
C HIS A 177 -22.81 7.81 15.68
N LEU A 178 -22.23 6.66 15.32
CA LEU A 178 -22.94 5.39 15.25
C LEU A 178 -23.35 4.89 16.64
N GLN A 179 -22.49 5.06 17.65
CA GLN A 179 -22.82 4.75 19.04
C GLN A 179 -23.99 5.61 19.54
N ALA A 180 -23.99 6.92 19.26
CA ALA A 180 -25.09 7.81 19.60
C ALA A 180 -26.39 7.45 18.85
N SER A 181 -26.27 6.83 17.67
CA SER A 181 -27.38 6.32 16.87
C SER A 181 -27.87 4.93 17.31
N GLY A 182 -27.30 4.35 18.39
CA GLY A 182 -27.73 3.07 18.95
C GLY A 182 -27.13 1.83 18.28
N VAL A 183 -26.10 1.98 17.45
CA VAL A 183 -25.41 0.84 16.83
C VAL A 183 -24.59 0.08 17.88
N ALA A 184 -24.65 -1.27 17.82
CA ALA A 184 -23.97 -2.13 18.78
C ALA A 184 -22.44 -1.91 18.78
N ARG A 185 -21.86 -1.88 20.00
CA ARG A 185 -20.44 -1.55 20.22
C ARG A 185 -19.48 -2.49 19.50
N ASP A 186 -19.78 -3.78 19.49
CA ASP A 186 -18.95 -4.83 18.87
C ASP A 186 -18.88 -4.73 17.34
N LEU A 187 -19.87 -4.08 16.70
CA LEU A 187 -19.86 -3.81 15.26
C LEU A 187 -18.98 -2.60 14.93
N ILE A 188 -19.00 -1.55 15.76
CA ILE A 188 -18.28 -0.29 15.51
C ILE A 188 -16.81 -0.32 15.95
N GLU A 189 -16.44 -1.11 16.96
CA GLU A 189 -15.07 -1.19 17.48
C GLU A 189 -14.11 -1.98 16.58
N ARG A 190 -14.63 -2.72 15.60
CA ARG A 190 -13.79 -3.44 14.65
C ARG A 190 -12.89 -2.47 13.87
N PRO A 191 -11.61 -2.84 13.65
CA PRO A 191 -10.67 -1.98 12.94
C PRO A 191 -11.05 -1.85 11.47
N LEU A 192 -10.64 -0.73 10.86
CA LEU A 192 -10.69 -0.57 9.41
C LEU A 192 -9.70 -1.55 8.77
N GLY A 193 -10.21 -2.44 7.92
CA GLY A 193 -9.35 -3.32 7.12
C GLY A 193 -8.46 -2.50 6.17
N ARG A 194 -7.18 -2.85 6.08
CA ARG A 194 -6.30 -2.35 5.01
C ARG A 194 -6.58 -3.15 3.75
N GLU A 195 -7.54 -2.69 2.98
CA GLU A 195 -7.96 -3.34 1.75
C GLU A 195 -7.14 -2.83 0.56
N GLN A 196 -6.86 -3.73 -0.39
CA GLN A 196 -6.10 -3.43 -1.62
C GLN A 196 -4.66 -2.94 -1.38
N THR A 197 -3.88 -3.68 -0.61
CA THR A 197 -2.41 -3.51 -0.50
C THR A 197 -1.64 -4.01 -1.73
N GLY A 198 -2.33 -4.47 -2.78
CA GLY A 198 -1.72 -4.97 -4.01
C GLY A 198 -1.14 -3.86 -4.89
N GLY A 199 0.04 -4.12 -5.44
CA GLY A 199 0.78 -3.21 -6.33
C GLY A 199 2.02 -2.61 -5.68
N ALA A 200 3.04 -2.31 -6.48
CA ALA A 200 4.24 -1.62 -6.01
C ALA A 200 3.86 -0.21 -5.53
N LYS A 201 4.22 0.16 -4.30
CA LYS A 201 4.03 1.53 -3.81
C LYS A 201 5.00 2.44 -4.55
N LEU A 202 4.48 3.25 -5.46
CA LEU A 202 5.26 4.26 -6.17
C LEU A 202 5.33 5.53 -5.32
N GLY A 203 6.54 6.01 -5.07
CA GLY A 203 6.77 7.33 -4.49
C GLY A 203 6.72 8.42 -5.56
N LEU A 204 6.99 9.67 -5.15
CA LEU A 204 6.97 10.83 -6.05
C LEU A 204 8.19 10.85 -6.97
N GLU A 205 9.30 10.25 -6.53
CA GLU A 205 10.57 10.20 -7.24
C GLU A 205 10.50 9.55 -8.62
N VAL A 206 9.45 8.75 -8.88
CA VAL A 206 9.21 8.11 -10.18
C VAL A 206 8.73 9.08 -11.25
N LEU A 207 8.31 10.29 -10.87
CA LEU A 207 7.85 11.31 -11.80
C LEU A 207 9.03 12.16 -12.28
N GLU A 208 9.14 12.29 -13.60
CA GLU A 208 9.99 13.31 -14.21
C GLU A 208 9.40 14.71 -14.02
N PRO A 209 10.25 15.78 -14.02
CA PRO A 209 9.79 17.14 -13.79
C PRO A 209 8.65 17.55 -14.75
N GLU A 210 8.73 17.14 -16.01
CA GLU A 210 7.73 17.41 -17.03
C GLU A 210 6.39 16.71 -16.72
N SER A 211 6.44 15.44 -16.30
CA SER A 211 5.26 14.68 -15.90
C SER A 211 4.59 15.29 -14.66
N LEU A 212 5.38 15.70 -13.65
CA LEU A 212 4.83 16.42 -12.50
C LEU A 212 4.15 17.72 -12.95
N GLY A 213 4.81 18.52 -13.78
CA GLY A 213 4.24 19.77 -14.30
C GLY A 213 2.93 19.57 -15.07
N ARG A 214 2.82 18.49 -15.85
CA ARG A 214 1.57 18.12 -16.55
C ARG A 214 0.48 17.71 -15.56
N LEU A 215 0.79 16.88 -14.57
CA LEU A 215 -0.18 16.47 -13.55
C LEU A 215 -0.68 17.67 -12.73
N LEU A 216 0.18 18.62 -12.39
CA LEU A 216 -0.22 19.83 -11.67
C LEU A 216 -1.19 20.69 -12.49
N ARG A 217 -0.99 20.82 -13.81
CA ARG A 217 -1.95 21.50 -14.70
C ARG A 217 -3.24 20.73 -14.82
N TYR A 218 -3.16 19.40 -14.96
CA TYR A 218 -4.34 18.55 -15.11
C TYR A 218 -5.23 18.51 -13.86
N TYR A 219 -4.63 18.64 -12.67
CA TYR A 219 -5.33 18.71 -11.39
C TYR A 219 -5.46 20.13 -10.82
N ASP A 220 -5.25 21.18 -11.62
CA ASP A 220 -5.29 22.57 -11.17
C ASP A 220 -6.58 22.90 -10.40
N ARG A 221 -7.70 22.37 -10.87
CA ARG A 221 -9.02 22.56 -10.29
C ARG A 221 -9.16 21.87 -8.94
N ASP A 222 -8.54 20.71 -8.73
CA ASP A 222 -8.52 20.05 -7.42
C ASP A 222 -7.82 20.95 -6.38
N TYR A 223 -6.70 21.59 -6.75
CA TYR A 223 -5.99 22.52 -5.86
C TYR A 223 -6.78 23.81 -5.63
N ALA A 224 -7.47 24.33 -6.66
CA ALA A 224 -8.31 25.51 -6.53
C ALA A 224 -9.52 25.29 -5.61
N VAL A 225 -10.09 24.08 -5.61
CA VAL A 225 -11.27 23.71 -4.82
C VAL A 225 -10.92 23.22 -3.42
N LEU A 226 -9.73 22.66 -3.22
CA LEU A 226 -9.24 22.14 -1.94
C LEU A 226 -8.00 22.89 -1.40
N PRO A 227 -7.96 24.25 -1.43
CA PRO A 227 -6.74 25.00 -1.11
C PRO A 227 -6.34 24.89 0.36
N ASN A 228 -7.30 24.59 1.25
CA ASN A 228 -7.05 24.36 2.67
C ASN A 228 -6.45 22.99 2.98
N TYR A 229 -6.41 22.08 2.00
CA TYR A 229 -5.89 20.72 2.15
C TYR A 229 -4.59 20.53 1.39
N TYR A 230 -4.51 21.08 0.17
CA TYR A 230 -3.39 20.86 -0.74
C TYR A 230 -3.00 22.12 -1.47
N THR A 231 -1.70 22.28 -1.69
CA THR A 231 -1.15 23.31 -2.59
C THR A 231 -0.17 22.68 -3.58
N PRO A 232 -0.05 23.22 -4.81
CA PRO A 232 0.97 22.79 -5.76
C PRO A 232 2.39 22.89 -5.18
N GLU A 233 2.67 23.92 -4.39
CA GLU A 233 4.00 24.17 -3.81
C GLU A 233 4.40 23.05 -2.84
N ALA A 234 3.46 22.59 -2.00
CA ALA A 234 3.71 21.54 -1.02
C ALA A 234 4.07 20.21 -1.71
N ILE A 235 3.38 19.85 -2.81
CA ILE A 235 3.69 18.61 -3.52
C ILE A 235 4.96 18.71 -4.37
N ILE A 236 5.28 19.89 -4.92
CA ILE A 236 6.56 20.15 -5.60
C ILE A 236 7.71 19.96 -4.62
N GLU A 237 7.60 20.53 -3.42
CA GLU A 237 8.65 20.40 -2.40
C GLU A 237 8.81 18.94 -1.94
N ALA A 238 7.70 18.24 -1.68
CA ALA A 238 7.73 16.81 -1.36
C ALA A 238 8.35 15.97 -2.48
N TRP A 239 8.12 16.32 -3.75
CA TRP A 239 8.74 15.66 -4.90
C TRP A 239 10.25 15.92 -4.98
N ARG A 240 10.70 17.16 -4.75
CA ARG A 240 12.13 17.50 -4.68
C ARG A 240 12.84 16.70 -3.61
N GLN A 241 12.26 16.62 -2.41
CA GLN A 241 12.79 15.86 -1.29
C GLN A 241 12.85 14.35 -1.60
N ALA A 242 11.81 13.80 -2.23
CA ALA A 242 11.79 12.40 -2.67
C ALA A 242 12.90 12.10 -3.68
N ARG A 243 13.09 12.95 -4.71
CA ARG A 243 14.16 12.79 -5.70
C ARG A 243 15.55 12.98 -5.11
N ALA A 244 15.74 13.93 -4.20
CA ALA A 244 17.02 14.13 -3.51
C ALA A 244 17.39 12.89 -2.67
N THR A 245 16.41 12.32 -1.95
CA THR A 245 16.61 11.09 -1.16
C THR A 245 16.90 9.88 -2.05
N ALA A 246 16.18 9.73 -3.16
CA ALA A 246 16.43 8.65 -4.13
C ALA A 246 17.81 8.77 -4.80
N GLY A 247 18.21 9.99 -5.16
CA GLY A 247 19.55 10.28 -5.70
C GLY A 247 20.65 9.92 -4.70
N LYS A 248 20.52 10.33 -3.44
CA LYS A 248 21.46 9.95 -2.36
C LYS A 248 21.52 8.44 -2.13
N LYS A 249 20.38 7.74 -2.24
CA LYS A 249 20.35 6.28 -2.11
C LYS A 249 21.09 5.59 -3.26
N ASN A 250 20.93 6.09 -4.49
CA ASN A 250 21.66 5.59 -5.65
C ASN A 250 23.16 5.93 -5.56
N GLU A 251 23.53 7.15 -5.14
CA GLU A 251 24.93 7.52 -4.89
C GLU A 251 25.56 6.70 -3.76
N ALA A 252 24.81 6.38 -2.69
CA ALA A 252 25.29 5.51 -1.62
C ALA A 252 25.45 4.06 -2.09
N ILE A 253 24.56 3.56 -2.96
CA ILE A 253 24.70 2.25 -3.60
C ILE A 253 25.90 2.24 -4.54
N ASP A 254 26.07 3.25 -5.40
CA ASP A 254 27.18 3.36 -6.35
C ASP A 254 28.52 3.56 -5.62
N THR A 255 28.52 4.31 -4.52
CA THR A 255 29.68 4.47 -3.62
C THR A 255 29.97 3.17 -2.90
N ALA A 256 28.97 2.45 -2.37
CA ALA A 256 29.16 1.15 -1.75
C ALA A 256 29.65 0.09 -2.75
N MET A 257 29.17 0.12 -4.00
CA MET A 257 29.61 -0.76 -5.09
C MET A 257 31.02 -0.39 -5.58
N SER A 258 31.36 0.91 -5.63
CA SER A 258 32.71 1.39 -5.96
C SER A 258 33.71 1.13 -4.84
N SER A 259 33.30 1.25 -3.58
CA SER A 259 34.04 0.83 -2.39
C SER A 259 34.20 -0.68 -2.34
N GLN A 260 33.21 -1.48 -2.73
CA GLN A 260 33.37 -2.92 -2.94
C GLN A 260 34.36 -3.24 -4.06
N LYS A 261 34.37 -2.46 -5.15
CA LYS A 261 35.33 -2.62 -6.26
C LYS A 261 36.75 -2.18 -5.87
N ALA A 262 36.89 -1.15 -5.03
CA ALA A 262 38.16 -0.69 -4.46
C ALA A 262 38.66 -1.61 -3.33
N MET A 263 37.75 -2.19 -2.55
CA MET A 263 38.02 -3.21 -1.52
C MET A 263 38.41 -4.55 -2.16
N ARG A 264 37.81 -4.91 -3.30
CA ARG A 264 38.25 -6.04 -4.16
C ARG A 264 39.69 -5.87 -4.70
N ARG A 265 40.20 -4.65 -4.81
CA ARG A 265 41.59 -4.37 -5.24
C ARG A 265 42.59 -4.28 -4.07
N ARG A 266 42.13 -4.27 -2.82
CA ARG A 266 42.97 -4.13 -1.61
C ARG A 266 42.88 -5.33 -0.64
N GLN A 267 42.08 -6.35 -0.93
CA GLN A 267 42.02 -7.60 -0.18
C GLN A 267 42.36 -8.81 -1.06
N GLU A 268 43.58 -8.82 -1.62
CA GLU A 268 44.31 -10.07 -1.84
C GLU A 268 44.96 -10.48 -0.51
N ILE A 269 44.13 -10.87 0.46
CA ILE A 269 44.55 -11.61 1.66
C ILE A 269 43.47 -12.67 1.90
N THR A 270 43.72 -13.86 1.36
CA THR A 270 43.31 -15.18 1.88
C THR A 270 42.01 -15.26 2.70
N ALA A 271 40.86 -15.09 2.04
CA ALA A 271 39.61 -15.68 2.52
C ALA A 271 39.53 -17.12 2.01
N ARG A 272 39.86 -18.07 2.90
CA ARG A 272 39.50 -19.49 2.70
C ARG A 272 37.98 -19.62 2.54
N GLU A 273 37.62 -20.55 1.68
CA GLU A 273 36.29 -20.92 1.20
C GLU A 273 35.20 -21.05 2.28
N PHE A 274 34.08 -20.36 2.09
CA PHE A 274 32.76 -20.83 2.54
C PHE A 274 31.74 -20.65 1.40
N PRO A 275 31.41 -21.71 0.65
CA PRO A 275 30.48 -21.67 -0.47
C PRO A 275 29.05 -21.89 0.04
N VAL A 276 28.58 -21.03 0.93
CA VAL A 276 27.31 -21.25 1.61
C VAL A 276 26.58 -19.93 1.78
N LEU A 277 25.41 -19.79 1.12
CA LEU A 277 24.24 -18.98 1.50
C LEU A 277 23.77 -17.94 0.47
N ARG A 278 22.48 -18.01 0.09
CA ARG A 278 21.73 -16.90 -0.52
C ARG A 278 20.66 -16.40 0.44
N ILE A 279 20.71 -15.12 0.78
CA ILE A 279 19.75 -14.50 1.70
C ILE A 279 18.80 -13.60 0.93
N TYR A 280 17.52 -13.78 1.20
CA TYR A 280 16.45 -12.89 0.77
C TYR A 280 15.79 -12.32 2.02
N LEU A 281 16.26 -11.15 2.48
CA LEU A 281 15.57 -10.42 3.53
C LEU A 281 14.33 -9.76 2.91
N ASP A 282 13.18 -10.43 3.01
CA ASP A 282 11.89 -9.75 2.88
C ASP A 282 11.78 -8.75 4.02
N GLN A 283 11.24 -7.56 3.76
CA GLN A 283 11.22 -6.43 4.69
C GLN A 283 10.85 -6.93 6.10
N ALA A 284 11.77 -6.74 7.06
CA ALA A 284 11.54 -7.14 8.44
C ALA A 284 10.20 -6.57 8.88
N ASN A 285 9.18 -7.42 9.03
CA ASN A 285 7.91 -7.02 9.60
C ASN A 285 8.15 -6.84 11.09
N VAL A 286 8.64 -5.66 11.46
CA VAL A 286 8.72 -5.21 12.84
C VAL A 286 7.30 -4.99 13.34
N ALA A 287 6.67 -6.04 13.85
CA ALA A 287 5.47 -5.88 14.66
C ALA A 287 5.92 -5.47 16.06
N SER A 288 5.42 -4.33 16.56
CA SER A 288 5.78 -3.86 17.90
C SER A 288 5.14 -4.77 18.95
N ALA A 289 5.96 -5.47 19.72
CA ALA A 289 5.53 -6.32 20.83
C ALA A 289 5.39 -5.54 22.16
N GLY A 290 5.54 -4.21 22.14
CA GLY A 290 5.55 -3.32 23.29
C GLY A 290 6.58 -2.20 23.11
N PRO A 291 6.77 -1.31 24.10
CA PRO A 291 7.81 -0.27 24.03
C PRO A 291 9.21 -0.92 23.94
N GLY A 292 9.90 -0.73 22.81
CA GLY A 292 11.28 -1.18 22.60
C GLY A 292 11.47 -2.63 22.11
N LEU A 293 10.40 -3.44 22.03
CA LEU A 293 10.46 -4.83 21.58
C LEU A 293 9.86 -5.00 20.17
N ALA A 294 10.55 -5.78 19.34
CA ALA A 294 10.17 -6.07 17.97
C ALA A 294 10.11 -7.57 17.69
N ASP A 295 9.18 -7.97 16.84
CA ASP A 295 9.26 -9.25 16.14
C ASP A 295 10.07 -9.09 14.86
N LEU A 296 11.01 -10.00 14.62
CA LEU A 296 11.82 -10.07 13.39
C LEU A 296 11.35 -11.26 12.56
N GLY A 297 11.17 -11.08 11.25
CA GLY A 297 10.89 -12.18 10.33
C GLY A 297 11.58 -11.97 9.00
N GLY A 298 11.93 -13.07 8.34
CA GLY A 298 12.62 -13.05 7.04
C GLY A 298 12.72 -14.43 6.41
N VAL A 299 13.56 -14.55 5.38
CA VAL A 299 13.79 -15.81 4.66
C VAL A 299 15.29 -16.04 4.51
N ILE A 300 15.75 -17.24 4.88
CA ILE A 300 17.12 -17.71 4.64
C ILE A 300 17.06 -19.05 3.93
N VAL A 301 17.66 -19.11 2.75
CA VAL A 301 17.79 -20.33 1.95
C VAL A 301 19.25 -20.79 2.03
N LEU A 302 19.47 -21.94 2.64
CA LEU A 302 20.76 -22.64 2.59
C LEU A 302 20.99 -23.20 1.19
N ASP A 303 22.23 -23.37 0.76
CA ASP A 303 22.51 -24.06 -0.50
C ASP A 303 22.06 -25.53 -0.46
N ALA A 304 21.69 -26.08 -1.62
CA ALA A 304 21.08 -27.40 -1.74
C ALA A 304 21.88 -28.58 -1.15
N GLY A 305 23.20 -28.43 -1.01
CA GLY A 305 24.08 -29.44 -0.42
C GLY A 305 24.20 -29.38 1.10
N VAL A 306 23.56 -28.41 1.74
CA VAL A 306 23.73 -28.10 3.17
C VAL A 306 22.53 -28.59 3.96
N GLN A 307 22.76 -29.45 4.96
CA GLN A 307 21.66 -29.97 5.78
C GLN A 307 21.22 -28.92 6.82
N PRO A 308 19.96 -28.46 6.80
CA PRO A 308 19.54 -27.37 7.68
C PRO A 308 19.66 -27.67 9.17
N ARG A 309 19.53 -28.94 9.56
CA ARG A 309 19.65 -29.41 10.95
C ARG A 309 21.03 -29.17 11.57
N ASP A 310 22.08 -29.01 10.76
CA ASP A 310 23.45 -28.82 11.24
C ASP A 310 23.71 -27.37 11.68
N TYR A 311 22.71 -26.50 11.49
CA TYR A 311 22.79 -25.07 11.74
C TYR A 311 21.63 -24.60 12.59
N ARG A 312 21.89 -23.53 13.33
CA ARG A 312 20.84 -22.76 14.00
C ARG A 312 20.97 -21.29 13.68
N LEU A 313 19.83 -20.64 13.58
CA LEU A 313 19.72 -19.20 13.41
C LEU A 313 19.50 -18.56 14.78
N VAL A 314 20.24 -17.51 15.07
CA VAL A 314 20.19 -16.79 16.35
C VAL A 314 20.13 -15.29 16.08
N VAL A 315 19.30 -14.57 16.82
CA VAL A 315 19.34 -13.10 16.85
C VAL A 315 20.06 -12.69 18.13
N GLN A 316 21.12 -11.90 18.02
CA GLN A 316 21.80 -11.32 19.15
C GLN A 316 21.43 -9.84 19.26
N ASP A 317 20.93 -9.41 20.41
CA ASP A 317 20.73 -8.00 20.75
C ASP A 317 21.52 -7.62 22.01
N LYS A 318 21.22 -6.48 22.64
CA LYS A 318 21.90 -6.04 23.85
C LYS A 318 21.57 -6.89 25.10
N THR A 319 20.47 -7.62 25.08
CA THR A 319 19.99 -8.47 26.18
C THR A 319 20.53 -9.89 26.08
N GLY A 320 20.91 -10.34 24.88
CA GLY A 320 21.57 -11.61 24.67
C GLY A 320 21.27 -12.26 23.33
N GLU A 321 21.46 -13.58 23.26
CA GLU A 321 21.07 -14.41 22.12
C GLU A 321 19.63 -14.91 22.29
N HIS A 322 18.84 -14.71 21.24
CA HIS A 322 17.44 -15.10 21.14
C HIS A 322 17.28 -16.24 20.16
N VAL A 323 16.45 -17.20 20.55
CA VAL A 323 16.12 -18.35 19.71
C VAL A 323 15.27 -17.88 18.53
N VAL A 324 15.68 -18.29 17.32
CA VAL A 324 14.93 -18.03 16.11
C VAL A 324 14.19 -19.29 15.70
N GLU A 325 12.88 -19.18 15.52
CA GLU A 325 12.06 -20.19 14.89
C GLU A 325 12.38 -20.19 13.39
N TRP A 326 13.13 -21.18 12.92
CA TRP A 326 13.49 -21.35 11.51
C TRP A 326 12.81 -22.58 10.92
N HIS A 327 12.83 -22.71 9.60
CA HIS A 327 12.12 -23.73 8.84
C HIS A 327 10.59 -23.55 8.74
N LEU A 328 10.13 -22.30 8.84
CA LEU A 328 8.72 -21.97 8.63
C LEU A 328 8.34 -22.04 7.14
N PRO A 329 7.08 -22.38 6.81
CA PRO A 329 6.60 -22.39 5.44
C PRO A 329 6.76 -21.03 4.74
N SER A 330 7.28 -21.06 3.52
CA SER A 330 7.47 -19.92 2.63
C SER A 330 6.98 -20.23 1.20
N PRO A 331 5.65 -20.33 0.97
CA PRO A 331 5.10 -20.77 -0.31
C PRO A 331 5.60 -19.94 -1.51
N LYS A 332 5.66 -18.62 -1.37
CA LYS A 332 6.16 -17.71 -2.42
C LYS A 332 7.61 -17.98 -2.83
N ILE A 333 8.46 -18.33 -1.86
CA ILE A 333 9.88 -18.61 -2.12
C ILE A 333 10.03 -20.03 -2.67
N GLY A 334 9.23 -20.99 -2.20
CA GLY A 334 9.14 -22.31 -2.79
C GLY A 334 8.69 -22.27 -4.25
N GLU A 335 7.71 -21.43 -4.60
CA GLU A 335 7.27 -21.21 -5.98
C GLU A 335 8.35 -20.53 -6.84
N ALA A 336 9.02 -19.50 -6.30
CA ALA A 336 10.06 -18.77 -7.03
C ALA A 336 11.35 -19.58 -7.23
N LEU A 337 11.62 -20.56 -6.37
CA LEU A 337 12.78 -21.44 -6.39
C LEU A 337 12.33 -22.91 -6.31
N SER A 338 11.49 -23.34 -7.26
CA SER A 338 10.86 -24.66 -7.28
C SER A 338 11.85 -25.83 -7.20
N ASP A 339 13.04 -25.63 -7.75
CA ASP A 339 14.07 -26.68 -7.85
C ASP A 339 15.00 -26.72 -6.62
N HIS A 340 14.76 -25.84 -5.64
CA HIS A 340 15.64 -25.68 -4.48
C HIS A 340 15.07 -26.39 -3.24
N PRO A 341 15.76 -27.40 -2.66
CA PRO A 341 15.20 -28.29 -1.63
C PRO A 341 14.82 -27.59 -0.33
N HIS A 342 15.46 -26.46 -0.01
CA HIS A 342 15.22 -25.71 1.22
C HIS A 342 14.28 -24.51 1.06
N ALA A 343 13.84 -24.18 -0.17
CA ALA A 343 13.14 -22.92 -0.43
C ALA A 343 11.72 -22.87 0.16
N ALA A 344 10.99 -23.99 0.12
CA ALA A 344 9.62 -24.06 0.63
C ALA A 344 9.52 -23.83 2.15
N HIS A 345 10.60 -24.05 2.89
CA HIS A 345 10.69 -23.93 4.35
C HIS A 345 11.88 -23.07 4.78
N ALA A 346 12.03 -21.92 4.13
CA ALA A 346 13.16 -21.00 4.37
C ALA A 346 12.82 -19.85 5.33
N ARG A 347 11.56 -19.70 5.75
CA ARG A 347 11.14 -18.56 6.57
C ARG A 347 11.61 -18.72 8.02
N PHE A 348 11.94 -17.61 8.65
CA PHE A 348 12.26 -17.55 10.07
C PHE A 348 11.47 -16.45 10.80
N ARG A 349 11.36 -16.59 12.12
CA ARG A 349 10.76 -15.61 13.02
C ARG A 349 11.49 -15.60 14.36
N ALA A 350 11.77 -14.41 14.87
CA ALA A 350 12.23 -14.16 16.23
C ALA A 350 11.28 -13.16 16.89
N ARG A 351 11.01 -13.29 18.19
CA ARG A 351 10.07 -12.42 18.91
C ARG A 351 10.73 -11.75 20.10
N GLY A 352 10.23 -10.58 20.46
CA GLY A 352 10.68 -9.88 21.66
C GLY A 352 12.13 -9.42 21.59
N ILE A 353 12.61 -9.04 20.40
CA ILE A 353 13.97 -8.55 20.20
C ILE A 353 14.05 -7.08 20.57
N ASP A 354 15.00 -6.72 21.42
CA ASP A 354 15.23 -5.35 21.88
C ASP A 354 16.24 -4.64 20.96
N PHE A 355 15.72 -3.88 20.00
CA PHE A 355 16.52 -3.03 19.13
C PHE A 355 16.69 -1.61 19.66
N ALA A 356 16.24 -1.30 20.89
CA ALA A 356 16.36 0.05 21.42
C ALA A 356 17.84 0.39 21.64
N ASN A 357 18.33 1.32 20.82
CA ASN A 357 19.64 1.97 20.90
C ASN A 357 20.87 1.11 20.53
N SER A 358 20.69 -0.08 19.94
CA SER A 358 21.80 -0.87 19.40
C SER A 358 21.36 -1.70 18.20
N PRO A 359 22.18 -1.78 17.13
CA PRO A 359 21.92 -2.73 16.05
C PRO A 359 21.99 -4.15 16.60
N GLY A 360 20.97 -4.95 16.30
CA GLY A 360 20.97 -6.39 16.55
C GLY A 360 21.85 -7.10 15.52
N LYS A 361 22.08 -8.41 15.69
CA LYS A 361 22.81 -9.24 14.73
C LYS A 361 22.05 -10.51 14.47
N LEU A 362 21.96 -10.92 13.21
CA LEU A 362 21.52 -12.26 12.85
C LEU A 362 22.76 -13.12 12.63
N LEU A 363 22.82 -14.27 13.30
CA LEU A 363 23.96 -15.17 13.32
C LEU A 363 23.55 -16.55 12.86
N LEU A 364 24.26 -17.11 11.89
CA LEU A 364 24.18 -18.53 11.55
C LEU A 364 25.30 -19.26 12.28
N ARG A 365 24.96 -20.15 13.20
CA ARG A 365 25.92 -20.95 13.96
C ARG A 365 25.80 -22.41 13.54
N GLY A 366 26.94 -23.08 13.40
CA GLY A 366 26.95 -24.55 13.39
C GLY A 366 26.60 -25.10 14.77
N GLU A 367 26.24 -26.38 14.81
CA GLU A 367 25.84 -27.11 16.02
C GLU A 367 26.82 -26.95 17.21
N ASN A 368 28.12 -26.83 16.91
CA ASN A 368 29.19 -26.71 17.91
C ASN A 368 29.32 -25.30 18.55
N GLY A 369 28.51 -24.32 18.14
CA GLY A 369 28.25 -23.08 18.87
C GLY A 369 29.36 -22.02 19.00
N GLN A 370 30.64 -22.33 18.74
CA GLN A 370 31.74 -21.46 19.17
C GLN A 370 32.03 -20.25 18.26
N THR A 371 31.72 -20.30 16.96
CA THR A 371 31.92 -19.15 16.06
C THR A 371 30.80 -19.09 15.02
N PRO A 372 30.16 -17.91 14.81
CA PRO A 372 29.17 -17.78 13.75
C PRO A 372 29.84 -17.95 12.39
N LEU A 373 29.26 -18.80 11.55
CA LEU A 373 29.73 -19.06 10.19
C LEU A 373 29.38 -17.89 9.27
N ALA A 374 28.33 -17.15 9.62
CA ALA A 374 27.98 -15.90 8.98
C ALA A 374 27.26 -14.96 9.96
N ARG A 375 27.40 -13.67 9.70
CA ARG A 375 26.88 -12.59 10.55
C ARG A 375 26.31 -11.48 9.69
N TRP A 376 25.13 -11.00 10.07
CA TRP A 376 24.49 -9.82 9.48
C TRP A 376 24.15 -8.82 10.58
N ASP A 377 24.59 -7.57 10.40
CA ASP A 377 24.20 -6.49 11.29
C ASP A 377 22.80 -6.00 10.89
N LEU A 378 21.89 -5.94 11.87
CA LEU A 378 20.50 -5.53 11.71
C LEU A 378 20.39 -4.06 12.09
N VAL A 379 20.11 -3.20 11.10
CA VAL A 379 19.84 -1.78 11.31
C VAL A 379 18.35 -1.54 11.13
N ILE A 380 17.69 -1.07 12.19
CA ILE A 380 16.30 -0.62 12.10
C ILE A 380 16.32 0.88 11.82
N GLU A 381 15.92 1.25 10.60
CA GLU A 381 15.64 2.64 10.27
C GLU A 381 14.24 2.98 10.81
N THR A 382 14.18 3.74 11.90
CA THR A 382 12.93 4.35 12.36
C THR A 382 12.57 5.48 11.39
N THR A 383 11.62 5.23 10.48
CA THR A 383 11.01 6.26 9.64
C THR A 383 9.98 7.07 10.38
#